data_AF-A0A1Y1JWU8-F1
#
_entry.id   AF-A0A1Y1JWU8-F1
#
_cell.length_a   1.000
_cell.length_b   1.000
_cell.length_c   1.000
_cell.angle_alpha   90.00
_cell.angle_beta   90.00
_cell.angle_gamma   90.00
#
_symmetry.space_group_name_H-M   'P 1'
#
loop_
_entity.id
_entity.type
_entity.pdbx_description
1 polymer ?
#
loop_
_entity_poly.entity_id
_entity_poly.type
_entity_poly.pdbx_seq_one_letter_code
_entity_poly.pdbx_strand_id
1 'polypeptide(L)'
;MGNTQLSKAQLSFKDIFPEVKSYYHSLLYLMIQSPVNRALKQPCNDISAEFTPYAILNNVFSTSCIKLGLYLHELKNRKEDTRKPYCNFYIYELKREARNKSPNVNSFDDLHKKLTDASSKTDVLIPDVCKEYVSIMNDDVYEIFKMFDELYDNFKSLKDKKKNNKDQYVKLCVETYDKFSKIDKTKFNNTIDEELDKFKREFNSYLQKEPICKGDNASENCFLGNLGISAITVEALSGDTLSPVTWTSTGILFFAIIIIIFIVYKYTAYGSYIRPRRRKLKNIWKRKNKKYYGLMNLFEQSQKNIIQNKHNILYNSVE
;
A
#
# COMPACT_ATOMS: atom_id res chain seq x y z
N MET A 1 -23.03 29.93 -11.14
CA MET A 1 -21.79 29.14 -11.25
C MET A 1 -21.12 29.17 -9.90
N GLY A 2 -21.12 28.06 -9.16
CA GLY A 2 -20.52 28.01 -7.82
C GLY A 2 -19.00 27.92 -7.92
N ASN A 3 -18.28 28.82 -7.26
CA ASN A 3 -16.85 28.69 -7.04
C ASN A 3 -16.62 27.50 -6.11
N THR A 4 -16.41 26.32 -6.69
CA THR A 4 -15.89 25.17 -5.96
C THR A 4 -14.47 25.54 -5.55
N GLN A 5 -14.32 25.96 -4.29
CA GLN A 5 -13.03 26.21 -3.68
C GLN A 5 -12.23 24.91 -3.78
N LEU A 6 -11.25 24.87 -4.70
CA LEU A 6 -10.36 23.72 -4.86
C LEU A 6 -9.72 23.48 -3.48
N SER A 7 -10.06 22.36 -2.85
CA SER A 7 -9.42 21.97 -1.61
C SER A 7 -7.93 21.82 -1.91
N LYS A 8 -7.11 22.71 -1.36
CA LYS A 8 -5.66 22.68 -1.56
C LYS A 8 -5.18 21.26 -1.25
N ALA A 9 -4.50 20.63 -2.22
CA ALA A 9 -3.99 19.29 -2.03
C ALA A 9 -3.19 19.22 -0.71
N GLN A 10 -3.41 18.16 0.05
CA GLN A 10 -2.80 17.97 1.37
C GLN A 10 -2.11 16.62 1.39
N LEU A 11 -0.90 16.55 1.91
CA LEU A 11 -0.20 15.27 2.08
C LEU A 11 -0.84 14.46 3.21
N SER A 12 -0.77 13.14 3.07
CA SER A 12 -1.25 12.16 4.04
C SER A 12 -0.44 10.89 3.90
N PHE A 13 0.01 10.33 5.02
CA PHE A 13 0.70 9.03 5.07
C PHE A 13 -0.26 7.85 5.25
N LYS A 14 -1.49 8.17 5.70
CA LYS A 14 -2.55 7.21 5.96
C LYS A 14 -2.87 6.36 4.73
N ASP A 15 -3.01 5.06 4.97
CA ASP A 15 -3.42 4.05 3.98
C ASP A 15 -2.47 3.91 2.78
N ILE A 16 -1.23 4.38 2.89
CA ILE A 16 -0.20 4.21 1.85
C ILE A 16 0.56 2.90 2.06
N PHE A 17 1.03 2.67 3.28
CA PHE A 17 1.85 1.52 3.59
C PHE A 17 1.05 0.46 4.38
N PRO A 18 1.21 -0.83 4.05
CA PRO A 18 1.94 -1.39 2.91
C PRO A 18 1.12 -1.49 1.61
N GLU A 19 -0.18 -1.18 1.63
CA GLU A 19 -1.13 -1.56 0.58
C GLU A 19 -0.87 -0.89 -0.78
N VAL A 20 -0.72 0.44 -0.80
CA VAL A 20 -0.51 1.21 -2.03
C VAL A 20 0.83 0.87 -2.66
N LYS A 21 1.87 0.70 -1.83
CA LYS A 21 3.19 0.19 -2.25
C LYS A 21 3.08 -1.18 -2.91
N SER A 22 2.42 -2.13 -2.25
CA SER A 22 2.24 -3.48 -2.80
C SER A 22 1.51 -3.45 -4.13
N TYR A 23 0.46 -2.63 -4.25
CA TYR A 23 -0.26 -2.44 -5.50
C TYR A 23 0.65 -1.91 -6.61
N TYR A 24 1.43 -0.84 -6.35
CA TYR A 24 2.39 -0.29 -7.29
C TYR A 24 3.42 -1.33 -7.78
N HIS A 25 4.00 -2.13 -6.88
CA HIS A 25 4.94 -3.18 -7.30
C HIS A 25 4.28 -4.30 -8.11
N SER A 26 3.00 -4.59 -7.87
CA SER A 26 2.27 -5.61 -8.62
C SER A 26 1.90 -5.18 -10.05
N LEU A 27 1.77 -3.87 -10.31
CA LEU A 27 1.26 -3.38 -11.60
C LEU A 27 2.10 -3.80 -12.79
N LEU A 28 3.44 -3.75 -12.68
CA LEU A 28 4.31 -4.12 -13.79
C LEU A 28 4.06 -5.57 -14.23
N TYR A 29 3.86 -6.47 -13.27
CA TYR A 29 3.52 -7.86 -13.55
C TYR A 29 2.13 -8.01 -14.17
N LEU A 30 1.14 -7.29 -13.63
CA LEU A 30 -0.25 -7.35 -14.10
C LEU A 30 -0.42 -6.78 -15.52
N MET A 31 0.40 -5.80 -15.90
CA MET A 31 0.23 -5.02 -17.13
C MET A 31 1.32 -5.25 -18.17
N ILE A 32 2.20 -6.25 -17.99
CA ILE A 32 3.35 -6.49 -18.88
C ILE A 32 2.95 -6.71 -20.35
N GLN A 33 1.78 -7.30 -20.60
CA GLN A 33 1.24 -7.52 -21.95
C GLN A 33 0.17 -6.50 -22.36
N SER A 34 -0.09 -5.49 -21.54
CA SER A 34 -1.14 -4.51 -21.85
C SER A 34 -0.77 -3.64 -23.05
N PRO A 35 -1.75 -3.19 -23.85
CA PRO A 35 -1.53 -2.18 -24.89
C PRO A 35 -0.88 -0.91 -24.34
N VAL A 36 -1.26 -0.51 -23.12
CA VAL A 36 -0.70 0.63 -22.37
C VAL A 36 0.81 0.46 -22.19
N ASN A 37 1.28 -0.69 -21.71
CA ASN A 37 2.71 -0.96 -21.55
C ASN A 37 3.48 -0.84 -22.87
N ARG A 38 2.92 -1.38 -23.98
CA ARG A 38 3.55 -1.27 -25.31
C ARG A 38 3.62 0.17 -25.79
N ALA A 39 2.55 0.94 -25.62
CA ALA A 39 2.49 2.35 -25.99
C ALA A 39 3.50 3.20 -25.21
N LEU A 40 3.76 2.86 -23.94
CA LEU A 40 4.71 3.61 -23.11
C LEU A 40 6.18 3.31 -23.39
N LYS A 41 6.52 2.21 -24.06
CA LYS A 41 7.91 1.82 -24.30
C LYS A 41 8.72 2.90 -25.00
N GLN A 42 8.24 3.38 -26.15
CA GLN A 42 8.98 4.38 -26.93
C GLN A 42 9.06 5.73 -26.21
N PRO A 43 7.95 6.34 -25.75
CA PRO A 43 8.00 7.56 -24.94
C PRO A 43 8.96 7.49 -23.76
N CYS A 44 8.96 6.36 -23.02
CA CYS A 44 9.84 6.19 -21.88
C CYS A 44 11.31 5.96 -22.25
N ASN A 45 11.59 5.37 -23.40
CA ASN A 45 12.96 5.29 -23.92
C ASN A 45 13.48 6.69 -24.28
N ASP A 46 12.65 7.51 -24.93
CA ASP A 46 13.00 8.88 -25.30
C ASP A 46 13.26 9.74 -24.05
N ILE A 47 12.35 9.68 -23.07
CA ILE A 47 12.54 10.35 -21.76
C ILE A 47 13.82 9.85 -21.08
N SER A 48 14.07 8.54 -21.09
CA SER A 48 15.26 7.97 -20.44
C SER A 48 16.56 8.37 -21.13
N ALA A 49 16.57 8.50 -22.45
CA ALA A 49 17.75 8.94 -23.20
C ALA A 49 18.09 10.40 -22.89
N GLU A 50 17.07 11.25 -22.72
CA GLU A 50 17.27 12.65 -22.31
C GLU A 50 17.67 12.77 -20.83
N PHE A 51 17.00 12.00 -19.96
CA PHE A 51 17.17 12.11 -18.50
C PHE A 51 18.46 11.45 -18.00
N THR A 52 18.91 10.39 -18.69
CA THR A 52 20.09 9.60 -18.31
C THR A 52 20.92 9.23 -19.55
N PRO A 53 21.52 10.21 -20.25
CA PRO A 53 22.17 9.99 -21.55
C PRO A 53 23.37 9.04 -21.49
N TYR A 54 24.00 8.89 -20.32
CA TYR A 54 25.17 8.04 -20.10
C TYR A 54 24.91 6.84 -19.18
N ALA A 55 23.64 6.50 -18.95
CA ALA A 55 23.32 5.38 -18.09
C ALA A 55 23.79 4.05 -18.70
N ILE A 56 24.59 3.31 -17.94
CA ILE A 56 24.83 1.89 -18.15
C ILE A 56 23.49 1.15 -18.05
N LEU A 57 23.32 0.02 -18.73
CA LEU A 57 22.07 -0.78 -18.85
C LEU A 57 21.23 -0.91 -17.55
N ASN A 58 21.85 -0.98 -16.37
CA ASN A 58 21.15 -1.13 -15.08
C ASN A 58 20.62 0.19 -14.48
N ASN A 59 21.04 1.34 -15.03
CA ASN A 59 20.69 2.68 -14.58
C ASN A 59 19.74 3.42 -15.54
N VAL A 60 19.14 2.68 -16.48
CA VAL A 60 18.20 3.25 -17.45
C VAL A 60 16.87 3.57 -16.75
N PHE A 61 16.39 4.81 -16.89
CA PHE A 61 15.14 5.28 -16.30
C PHE A 61 13.88 4.73 -17.00
N SER A 62 14.01 4.17 -18.21
CA SER A 62 12.86 3.71 -19.01
C SER A 62 11.97 2.69 -18.28
N THR A 63 12.54 1.77 -17.51
CA THR A 63 11.75 0.79 -16.74
C THR A 63 10.92 1.46 -15.64
N SER A 64 11.53 2.40 -14.92
CA SER A 64 10.84 3.19 -13.88
C SER A 64 9.78 4.09 -14.50
N CYS A 65 10.07 4.74 -15.63
CA CYS A 65 9.12 5.53 -16.40
C CYS A 65 7.90 4.72 -16.82
N ILE A 66 8.09 3.53 -17.39
CA ILE A 66 6.98 2.65 -17.79
C ILE A 66 6.11 2.31 -16.59
N LYS A 67 6.72 1.94 -15.46
CA LYS A 67 5.99 1.58 -14.24
C LYS A 67 5.20 2.76 -13.66
N LEU A 68 5.80 3.95 -13.63
CA LEU A 68 5.17 5.19 -13.21
C LEU A 68 3.99 5.58 -14.13
N GLY A 69 4.16 5.45 -15.44
CA GLY A 69 3.11 5.71 -16.43
C GLY A 69 1.94 4.73 -16.33
N LEU A 70 2.21 3.44 -16.18
CA LEU A 70 1.18 2.42 -15.91
C LEU A 70 0.41 2.74 -14.63
N TYR A 71 1.11 3.15 -13.58
CA TYR A 71 0.48 3.52 -12.31
C TYR A 71 -0.46 4.70 -12.47
N LEU A 72 -0.02 5.81 -13.09
CA LEU A 72 -0.90 6.96 -13.36
C LEU A 72 -2.11 6.60 -14.23
N HIS A 73 -1.92 5.75 -15.24
CA HIS A 73 -3.02 5.28 -16.08
C HIS A 73 -4.12 4.59 -15.25
N GLU A 74 -3.75 3.77 -14.27
CA GLU A 74 -4.71 3.10 -13.39
C GLU A 74 -5.42 4.07 -12.43
N LEU A 75 -4.80 5.19 -12.08
CA LEU A 75 -5.41 6.19 -11.19
C LEU A 75 -6.52 7.00 -11.84
N LYS A 76 -6.60 7.01 -13.18
CA LYS A 76 -7.55 7.82 -13.96
C LYS A 76 -9.02 7.64 -13.56
N ASN A 77 -9.39 6.41 -13.20
CA ASN A 77 -10.77 6.03 -12.90
C ASN A 77 -11.10 6.08 -11.40
N ARG A 78 -10.14 6.43 -10.54
CA ARG A 78 -10.35 6.50 -9.09
C ARG A 78 -11.03 7.80 -8.71
N LYS A 79 -11.88 7.78 -7.68
CA LYS A 79 -12.43 9.02 -7.11
C LYS A 79 -11.34 9.79 -6.39
N GLU A 80 -11.44 11.11 -6.37
CA GLU A 80 -10.41 12.01 -5.83
C GLU A 80 -9.99 11.68 -4.39
N ASP A 81 -10.97 11.47 -3.51
CA ASP A 81 -10.79 11.04 -2.12
C ASP A 81 -9.95 9.75 -2.00
N THR A 82 -10.27 8.75 -2.82
CA THR A 82 -9.55 7.47 -2.85
C THR A 82 -8.22 7.54 -3.62
N ARG A 83 -8.03 8.55 -4.47
CA ARG A 83 -6.85 8.71 -5.32
C ARG A 83 -5.70 9.37 -4.57
N LYS A 84 -6.01 10.25 -3.62
CA LYS A 84 -5.04 11.00 -2.80
C LYS A 84 -3.86 10.17 -2.26
N PRO A 85 -4.06 9.05 -1.53
CA PRO A 85 -2.92 8.25 -1.02
C PRO A 85 -2.08 7.65 -2.17
N TYR A 86 -2.70 7.31 -3.30
CA TYR A 86 -1.99 6.82 -4.48
C TYR A 86 -1.17 7.93 -5.16
N CYS A 87 -1.70 9.16 -5.26
CA CYS A 87 -0.92 10.28 -5.79
C CYS A 87 0.27 10.63 -4.90
N ASN A 88 0.09 10.65 -3.57
CA ASN A 88 1.20 10.85 -2.64
C ASN A 88 2.31 9.82 -2.85
N PHE A 89 1.94 8.54 -2.97
CA PHE A 89 2.88 7.46 -3.22
C PHE A 89 3.53 7.54 -4.62
N TYR A 90 2.77 7.90 -5.66
CA TYR A 90 3.29 8.14 -7.00
C TYR A 90 4.41 9.18 -7.02
N ILE A 91 4.21 10.33 -6.36
CA ILE A 91 5.20 11.40 -6.33
C ILE A 91 6.44 10.98 -5.55
N TYR A 92 6.26 10.28 -4.43
CA TYR A 92 7.37 9.67 -3.69
C TYR A 92 8.20 8.74 -4.60
N GLU A 93 7.55 7.83 -5.31
CA GLU A 93 8.19 6.90 -6.25
C GLU A 93 8.89 7.61 -7.40
N LEU A 94 8.24 8.62 -8.00
CA LEU A 94 8.83 9.44 -9.06
C LEU A 94 10.14 10.07 -8.57
N LYS A 95 10.13 10.69 -7.38
CA LYS A 95 11.33 11.30 -6.79
C LYS A 95 12.42 10.28 -6.51
N ARG A 96 12.05 9.14 -5.90
CA ARG A 96 12.99 8.07 -5.54
C ARG A 96 13.69 7.51 -6.78
N GLU A 97 12.92 7.14 -7.80
CA GLU A 97 13.45 6.59 -9.04
C GLU A 97 14.31 7.61 -9.77
N ALA A 98 13.86 8.86 -9.85
CA ALA A 98 14.61 9.92 -10.51
C ALA A 98 15.95 10.20 -9.80
N ARG A 99 15.98 10.33 -8.47
CA ARG A 99 17.20 10.52 -7.67
C ARG A 99 18.16 9.34 -7.76
N ASN A 100 17.64 8.12 -7.77
CA ASN A 100 18.46 6.91 -7.87
C ASN A 100 19.16 6.79 -9.23
N LYS A 101 18.57 7.33 -10.29
CA LYS A 101 19.14 7.26 -11.65
C LYS A 101 19.93 8.50 -12.05
N SER A 102 19.55 9.67 -11.54
CA SER A 102 20.23 10.94 -11.75
C SER A 102 20.19 11.76 -10.46
N PRO A 103 21.28 11.85 -9.68
CA PRO A 103 21.28 12.57 -8.41
C PRO A 103 20.94 14.07 -8.55
N ASN A 104 21.24 14.67 -9.70
CA ASN A 104 21.10 16.09 -9.98
C ASN A 104 19.82 16.39 -10.79
N VAL A 105 18.66 15.89 -10.33
CA VAL A 105 17.37 16.20 -10.97
C VAL A 105 17.03 17.67 -10.73
N ASN A 106 17.01 18.46 -11.81
CA ASN A 106 16.72 19.90 -11.72
C ASN A 106 15.26 20.19 -11.35
N SER A 107 14.31 19.37 -11.81
CA SER A 107 12.87 19.59 -11.59
C SER A 107 12.08 18.30 -11.72
N PHE A 108 11.34 17.95 -10.66
CA PHE A 108 10.42 16.80 -10.68
C PHE A 108 9.11 17.13 -11.40
N ASP A 109 8.71 18.41 -11.40
CA ASP A 109 7.56 18.89 -12.19
C ASP A 109 7.79 18.70 -13.68
N ASP A 110 9.00 19.01 -14.16
CA ASP A 110 9.35 18.81 -15.57
C ASP A 110 9.36 17.33 -15.95
N LEU A 111 9.86 16.47 -15.05
CA LEU A 111 9.87 15.03 -15.28
C LEU A 111 8.45 14.44 -15.28
N HIS A 112 7.59 14.87 -14.35
CA HIS A 112 6.18 14.50 -14.33
C HIS A 112 5.48 14.93 -15.61
N LYS A 113 5.65 16.20 -16.01
CA LYS A 113 5.07 16.77 -17.21
C LYS A 113 5.53 16.04 -18.47
N LYS A 114 6.83 15.74 -18.61
CA LYS A 114 7.35 14.95 -19.74
C LYS A 114 6.68 13.58 -19.82
N LEU A 115 6.45 12.93 -18.68
CA LEU A 115 5.80 11.62 -18.64
C LEU A 115 4.33 11.69 -19.06
N THR A 116 3.58 12.72 -18.65
CA THR A 116 2.19 12.92 -19.08
C THR A 116 2.11 13.35 -20.55
N ASP A 117 2.97 14.27 -20.99
CA ASP A 117 2.97 14.82 -22.35
C ASP A 117 3.45 13.79 -23.39
N ALA A 118 4.43 12.94 -23.06
CA ALA A 118 4.93 11.95 -24.00
C ALA A 118 3.86 10.87 -24.30
N SER A 119 2.91 10.68 -23.39
CA SER A 119 1.77 9.77 -23.60
C SER A 119 0.74 10.33 -24.58
N SER A 120 0.59 11.66 -24.68
CA SER A 120 -0.40 12.27 -25.56
C SER A 120 -0.09 12.09 -27.05
N LYS A 121 1.16 11.73 -27.37
CA LYS A 121 1.60 11.35 -28.72
C LYS A 121 1.24 9.92 -29.08
N THR A 122 0.66 9.16 -28.15
CA THR A 122 0.24 7.77 -28.31
C THR A 122 -1.28 7.66 -28.19
N ASP A 123 -1.86 6.53 -28.61
CA ASP A 123 -3.29 6.23 -28.40
C ASP A 123 -3.66 6.05 -26.91
N VAL A 124 -2.69 6.16 -26.00
CA VAL A 124 -2.84 5.90 -24.57
C VAL A 124 -2.62 7.19 -23.79
N LEU A 125 -3.73 7.77 -23.33
CA LEU A 125 -3.70 8.93 -22.44
C LEU A 125 -3.23 8.52 -21.03
N ILE A 126 -2.10 9.07 -20.58
CA ILE A 126 -1.77 9.15 -19.15
C ILE A 126 -2.33 10.47 -18.64
N PRO A 127 -3.28 10.45 -17.70
CA PRO A 127 -3.87 11.68 -17.23
C PRO A 127 -3.00 12.35 -16.15
N ASP A 128 -3.11 13.66 -16.08
CA ASP A 128 -2.38 14.52 -15.17
C ASP A 128 -3.03 14.59 -13.77
N VAL A 129 -3.43 13.43 -13.24
CA VAL A 129 -4.30 13.34 -12.04
C VAL A 129 -3.60 13.60 -10.71
N CYS A 130 -2.27 13.70 -10.72
CA CYS A 130 -1.46 13.86 -9.50
C CYS A 130 -0.58 15.13 -9.51
N LYS A 131 -0.73 16.02 -10.50
CA LYS A 131 0.09 17.23 -10.66
C LYS A 131 0.20 18.08 -9.42
N GLU A 132 -0.93 18.33 -8.76
CA GLU A 132 -1.01 19.20 -7.60
C GLU A 132 -0.20 18.67 -6.40
N TYR A 133 0.13 17.38 -6.39
CA TYR A 133 0.92 16.75 -5.34
C TYR A 133 2.43 16.84 -5.58
N VAL A 134 2.88 17.10 -6.82
CA VAL A 134 4.31 17.13 -7.19
C VAL A 134 5.04 18.22 -6.40
N SER A 135 4.49 19.43 -6.38
CA SER A 135 5.07 20.59 -5.71
C SER A 135 5.03 20.51 -4.18
N ILE A 136 4.14 19.68 -3.62
CA ILE A 136 3.95 19.58 -2.16
C ILE A 136 4.95 18.59 -1.55
N MET A 137 5.41 17.61 -2.32
CA MET A 137 6.45 16.66 -1.90
C MET A 137 7.80 17.38 -1.89
N ASN A 138 8.12 18.18 -0.88
CA ASN A 138 9.46 18.72 -0.70
C ASN A 138 10.43 17.65 -0.16
N ASP A 139 11.67 18.03 0.13
CA ASP A 139 12.71 17.08 0.57
C ASP A 139 12.44 16.52 1.96
N ASP A 140 11.94 17.34 2.89
CA ASP A 140 11.54 16.89 4.23
C ASP A 140 10.44 15.82 4.14
N VAL A 141 9.40 16.08 3.34
CA VAL A 141 8.30 15.13 3.11
C VAL A 141 8.84 13.84 2.49
N TYR A 142 9.70 13.97 1.48
CA TYR A 142 10.29 12.81 0.80
C TYR A 142 11.06 11.92 1.77
N GLU A 143 11.88 12.49 2.67
CA GLU A 143 12.62 11.71 3.67
C GLU A 143 11.68 11.01 4.65
N ILE A 144 10.54 11.62 5.03
CA ILE A 144 9.53 10.96 5.86
C ILE A 144 8.92 9.75 5.13
N PHE A 145 8.56 9.89 3.86
CA PHE A 145 8.07 8.77 3.05
C PHE A 145 9.10 7.65 2.97
N LYS A 146 10.37 8.00 2.75
CA LYS A 146 11.47 7.03 2.70
C LYS A 146 11.64 6.30 4.03
N MET A 147 11.52 7.00 5.16
CA MET A 147 11.56 6.37 6.48
C MET A 147 10.39 5.39 6.69
N PHE A 148 9.17 5.73 6.26
CA PHE A 148 8.06 4.77 6.29
C PHE A 148 8.31 3.58 5.36
N ASP A 149 8.86 3.81 4.17
CA ASP A 149 9.19 2.77 3.21
C ASP A 149 10.18 1.75 3.79
N GLU A 150 11.25 2.25 4.41
CA GLU A 150 12.26 1.45 5.12
C GLU A 150 11.63 0.70 6.31
N LEU A 151 10.81 1.37 7.12
CA LEU A 151 10.15 0.80 8.29
C LEU A 151 9.28 -0.41 7.91
N TYR A 152 8.45 -0.25 6.88
CA TYR A 152 7.55 -1.31 6.41
C TYR A 152 8.28 -2.42 5.65
N ASP A 153 9.40 -2.13 4.97
CA ASP A 153 10.24 -3.17 4.34
C ASP A 153 10.98 -4.03 5.37
N ASN A 154 11.49 -3.40 6.43
CA ASN A 154 12.07 -4.12 7.56
C ASN A 154 11.01 -5.01 8.23
N PHE A 155 9.80 -4.50 8.43
CA PHE A 155 8.71 -5.29 9.01
C PHE A 155 8.24 -6.43 8.10
N LYS A 156 8.18 -6.20 6.78
CA LYS A 156 7.89 -7.25 5.80
C LYS A 156 8.96 -8.34 5.84
N SER A 157 10.23 -7.96 5.96
CA SER A 157 11.35 -8.90 6.06
C SER A 157 11.33 -9.69 7.37
N LEU A 158 10.93 -9.05 8.47
CA LEU A 158 10.69 -9.70 9.76
C LEU A 158 9.58 -10.77 9.68
N LYS A 159 8.54 -10.52 8.87
CA LYS A 159 7.43 -11.45 8.61
C LYS A 159 7.81 -12.61 7.67
N ASP A 160 8.92 -12.53 6.95
CA ASP A 160 9.32 -13.57 6.02
C ASP A 160 9.93 -14.77 6.76
N LYS A 161 9.25 -15.91 6.71
CA LYS A 161 9.69 -17.16 7.34
C LYS A 161 11.01 -17.70 6.80
N LYS A 162 11.42 -17.28 5.60
CA LYS A 162 12.68 -17.72 4.97
C LYS A 162 13.90 -16.97 5.50
N LYS A 163 13.69 -15.90 6.27
CA LYS A 163 14.77 -15.07 6.81
C LYS A 163 15.16 -15.56 8.20
N ASN A 164 16.45 -15.85 8.38
CA ASN A 164 16.99 -16.33 9.65
C ASN A 164 17.33 -15.19 10.62
N ASN A 165 17.53 -13.97 10.12
CA ASN A 165 17.98 -12.82 10.92
C ASN A 165 16.81 -11.96 11.43
N LYS A 166 15.81 -12.59 12.08
CA LYS A 166 14.62 -11.85 12.56
C LYS A 166 14.98 -10.77 13.58
N ASP A 167 15.89 -11.04 14.50
CA ASP A 167 16.33 -10.08 15.53
C ASP A 167 16.95 -8.81 14.92
N GLN A 168 17.69 -8.96 13.82
CA GLN A 168 18.23 -7.83 13.08
C GLN A 168 17.10 -6.94 12.52
N TYR A 169 16.04 -7.54 11.98
CA TYR A 169 14.92 -6.77 11.45
C TYR A 169 14.06 -6.14 12.56
N VAL A 170 13.94 -6.77 13.73
CA VAL A 170 13.35 -6.13 14.92
C VAL A 170 14.15 -4.87 15.25
N LYS A 171 15.47 -4.99 15.40
CA LYS A 171 16.36 -3.85 15.67
C LYS A 171 16.22 -2.74 14.64
N LEU A 172 16.22 -3.07 13.34
CA LEU A 172 16.05 -2.09 12.27
C LEU A 172 14.67 -1.41 12.30
N CYS A 173 13.60 -2.11 12.66
CA CYS A 173 12.29 -1.50 12.85
C CYS A 173 12.31 -0.50 14.01
N VAL A 174 12.90 -0.87 15.16
CA VAL A 174 13.02 0.00 16.33
C VAL A 174 13.85 1.23 16.03
N GLU A 175 15.04 1.07 15.47
CA GLU A 175 15.92 2.19 15.09
C GLU A 175 15.24 3.14 14.10
N THR A 176 14.50 2.61 13.12
CA THR A 176 13.78 3.43 12.14
C THR A 176 12.59 4.14 12.78
N TYR A 177 11.85 3.47 13.66
CA TYR A 177 10.76 4.06 14.42
C TYR A 177 11.24 5.20 15.33
N ASP A 178 12.36 5.01 16.03
CA ASP A 178 12.93 6.02 16.92
C ASP A 178 13.41 7.27 16.18
N LYS A 179 13.84 7.14 14.91
CA LYS A 179 14.16 8.32 14.09
C LYS A 179 12.95 9.25 13.92
N PHE A 180 11.71 8.74 13.95
CA PHE A 180 10.53 9.60 13.87
C PHE A 180 10.33 10.48 15.10
N SER A 181 10.92 10.15 16.26
CA SER A 181 10.90 11.02 17.44
C SER A 181 11.69 12.32 17.23
N LYS A 182 12.62 12.33 16.27
CA LYS A 182 13.48 13.48 15.95
C LYS A 182 12.85 14.42 14.92
N ILE A 183 11.74 14.03 14.31
CA ILE A 183 11.06 14.81 13.28
C ILE A 183 10.13 15.80 13.96
N ASP A 184 10.15 17.06 13.52
CA ASP A 184 9.16 18.05 13.92
C ASP A 184 7.80 17.71 13.29
N LYS A 185 6.93 17.07 14.09
CA LYS A 185 5.63 16.57 13.65
C LYS A 185 4.58 17.66 13.49
N THR A 186 4.81 18.85 14.04
CA THR A 186 3.84 19.96 14.02
C THR A 186 3.46 20.39 12.60
N LYS A 187 4.37 20.17 11.64
CA LYS A 187 4.18 20.49 10.21
C LYS A 187 3.22 19.55 9.47
N PHE A 188 2.86 18.40 10.04
CA PHE A 188 2.19 17.30 9.32
C PHE A 188 0.81 16.91 9.89
N ASN A 189 0.18 17.82 10.65
CA ASN A 189 -1.19 17.67 11.14
C ASN A 189 -1.49 16.27 11.75
N ASN A 190 -0.55 15.73 12.53
CA ASN A 190 -0.63 14.42 13.21
C ASN A 190 -0.73 13.18 12.28
N THR A 191 -0.70 13.34 10.96
CA THR A 191 -0.83 12.20 10.02
C THR A 191 0.32 11.19 10.12
N ILE A 192 1.49 11.64 10.60
CA ILE A 192 2.65 10.77 10.91
C ILE A 192 2.34 9.92 12.13
N ASP A 193 1.79 10.50 13.20
CA ASP A 193 1.49 9.78 14.43
C ASP A 193 0.41 8.72 14.22
N GLU A 194 -0.63 9.03 13.44
CA GLU A 194 -1.66 8.05 13.10
C GLU A 194 -1.09 6.80 12.40
N GLU A 195 -0.16 7.00 11.46
CA GLU A 195 0.49 5.92 10.72
C GLU A 195 1.51 5.15 11.59
N LEU A 196 2.25 5.84 12.48
CA LEU A 196 3.15 5.20 13.44
C LEU A 196 2.39 4.38 14.48
N ASP A 197 1.24 4.86 14.95
CA ASP A 197 0.39 4.13 15.88
C ASP A 197 -0.19 2.87 15.23
N LYS A 198 -0.61 2.96 13.95
CA LYS A 198 -1.01 1.79 13.16
C LYS A 198 0.14 0.79 13.09
N PHE A 199 1.32 1.24 12.70
CA PHE A 199 2.50 0.39 12.62
C PHE A 199 2.84 -0.27 13.97
N LYS A 200 2.90 0.51 15.05
CA LYS A 200 3.20 0.03 16.41
C LYS A 200 2.23 -1.06 16.86
N ARG A 201 0.93 -0.89 16.61
CA ARG A 201 -0.09 -1.91 16.91
C ARG A 201 0.16 -3.20 16.14
N GLU A 202 0.40 -3.11 14.83
CA GLU A 202 0.66 -4.29 13.99
C GLU A 202 1.96 -5.00 14.38
N PHE A 203 3.02 -4.24 14.62
CA PHE A 203 4.34 -4.73 15.01
C PHE A 203 4.28 -5.49 16.33
N ASN A 204 3.71 -4.87 17.37
CA ASN A 204 3.57 -5.50 18.69
C ASN A 204 2.64 -6.73 18.63
N SER A 205 1.55 -6.67 17.85
CA SER A 205 0.66 -7.83 17.65
C SER A 205 1.36 -9.02 16.97
N TYR A 206 2.27 -8.74 16.03
CA TYR A 206 3.08 -9.78 15.40
C TYR A 206 4.07 -10.39 16.40
N LEU A 207 4.80 -9.58 17.15
CA LEU A 207 5.79 -10.06 18.12
C LEU A 207 5.18 -10.84 19.29
N GLN A 208 3.95 -10.55 19.69
CA GLN A 208 3.26 -11.36 20.71
C GLN A 208 2.99 -12.80 20.26
N LYS A 209 2.81 -13.01 18.96
CA LYS A 209 2.48 -14.32 18.37
C LYS A 209 3.73 -15.15 18.06
N GLU A 210 4.82 -14.49 17.72
CA GLU A 210 6.06 -15.15 17.34
C GLU A 210 6.99 -15.30 18.56
N PRO A 211 7.63 -16.46 18.76
CA PRO A 211 8.54 -16.70 19.89
C PRO A 211 9.87 -15.95 19.79
N ILE A 212 10.01 -14.97 18.89
CA ILE A 212 11.25 -14.22 18.63
C ILE A 212 11.73 -13.50 19.89
N CYS A 213 10.80 -13.00 20.71
CA CYS A 213 11.10 -12.29 21.95
C CYS A 213 10.82 -13.13 23.22
N LYS A 214 10.83 -14.47 23.13
CA LYS A 214 10.62 -15.35 24.30
C LYS A 214 11.94 -15.99 24.74
N GLY A 215 12.55 -15.40 25.76
CA GLY A 215 13.73 -15.94 26.46
C GLY A 215 14.10 -15.04 27.64
N ASP A 216 14.92 -15.53 28.58
CA ASP A 216 15.33 -14.76 29.78
C ASP A 216 16.13 -13.49 29.45
N ASN A 217 16.61 -13.38 28.20
CA ASN A 217 17.26 -12.20 27.63
C ASN A 217 16.32 -11.41 26.70
N ALA A 218 14.99 -11.55 26.84
CA ALA A 218 14.00 -10.75 26.12
C ALA A 218 14.20 -9.29 26.49
N SER A 219 15.12 -8.66 25.77
CA SER A 219 15.54 -7.30 25.95
C SER A 219 14.30 -6.41 25.93
N GLU A 220 14.22 -5.48 26.88
CA GLU A 220 13.23 -4.40 26.93
C GLU A 220 13.08 -3.65 25.58
N ASN A 221 14.03 -3.85 24.66
CA ASN A 221 14.07 -3.32 23.31
C ASN A 221 13.21 -4.05 22.26
N CYS A 222 12.53 -5.16 22.60
CA CYS A 222 11.72 -5.90 21.61
C CYS A 222 10.40 -5.20 21.26
N PHE A 223 9.84 -4.38 22.15
CA PHE A 223 8.55 -3.71 21.95
C PHE A 223 8.73 -2.22 21.67
N LEU A 224 7.92 -1.67 20.75
CA LEU A 224 7.99 -0.27 20.38
C LEU A 224 7.34 0.62 21.43
N GLY A 225 8.19 1.25 22.25
CA GLY A 225 7.81 1.96 23.47
C GLY A 225 7.26 0.99 24.50
N ASN A 226 7.37 1.33 25.78
CA ASN A 226 6.55 0.68 26.79
C ASN A 226 5.13 0.67 26.22
N LEU A 227 4.56 -0.53 26.09
CA LEU A 227 3.12 -0.65 26.20
C LEU A 227 2.87 -0.08 27.58
N GLY A 228 2.66 1.25 27.63
CA GLY A 228 1.83 1.87 28.60
C GLY A 228 0.52 1.15 28.43
N ILE A 229 0.45 -0.02 29.05
CA ILE A 229 -0.69 -0.42 29.82
C ILE A 229 -0.81 0.66 30.93
N SER A 230 -0.99 1.94 30.58
CA SER A 230 -2.33 2.49 30.79
C SER A 230 -3.19 1.48 30.08
N ALA A 231 -3.59 0.40 30.77
CA ALA A 231 -4.92 0.37 31.28
C ALA A 231 -5.72 1.14 30.23
N ILE A 232 -6.22 0.40 29.25
CA ILE A 232 -7.61 0.61 28.91
C ILE A 232 -8.29 0.43 30.27
N THR A 233 -8.26 1.50 31.05
CA THR A 233 -9.07 1.72 32.21
C THR A 233 -10.41 1.69 31.54
N VAL A 234 -11.01 0.51 31.61
CA VAL A 234 -12.46 0.35 31.67
C VAL A 234 -13.03 1.29 32.75
N GLU A 235 -12.20 1.96 33.56
CA GLU A 235 -12.55 3.12 34.39
C GLU A 235 -12.90 4.41 33.62
N ALA A 236 -12.68 4.55 32.31
CA ALA A 236 -13.40 5.56 31.52
C ALA A 236 -14.90 5.21 31.32
N LEU A 237 -15.32 4.02 31.76
CA LEU A 237 -16.72 3.63 31.96
C LEU A 237 -17.12 3.59 33.45
N SER A 238 -16.22 3.97 34.37
CA SER A 238 -16.49 3.95 35.81
C SER A 238 -15.85 5.15 36.50
N GLY A 239 -16.23 6.35 36.06
CA GLY A 239 -15.97 7.62 36.74
C GLY A 239 -17.28 8.38 36.89
N ASP A 240 -17.87 8.23 38.07
CA ASP A 240 -18.79 9.12 38.78
C ASP A 240 -19.86 9.90 37.98
N THR A 241 -21.07 9.40 38.13
CA THR A 241 -22.26 10.15 38.56
C THR A 241 -22.06 11.65 38.74
N LEU A 242 -22.57 12.44 37.79
CA LEU A 242 -23.57 13.50 38.02
C LEU A 242 -23.88 14.26 36.72
N SER A 243 -24.36 13.57 35.68
CA SER A 243 -25.42 14.03 34.76
C SER A 243 -25.63 13.00 33.63
N PRO A 244 -26.81 12.36 33.51
CA PRO A 244 -27.06 11.34 32.50
C PRO A 244 -27.35 11.99 31.15
N VAL A 245 -26.33 12.15 30.30
CA VAL A 245 -26.53 12.46 28.88
C VAL A 245 -26.63 11.13 28.11
N THR A 246 -27.82 10.90 27.59
CA THR A 246 -28.35 9.69 26.97
C THR A 246 -27.71 9.36 25.62
N TRP A 247 -26.50 8.77 25.58
CA TRP A 247 -25.88 8.36 24.31
C TRP A 247 -25.73 6.83 24.15
N THR A 248 -25.95 6.04 25.20
CA THR A 248 -25.88 4.56 25.15
C THR A 248 -27.19 3.89 24.67
N SER A 249 -28.29 4.63 24.57
CA SER A 249 -29.61 4.07 24.22
C SER A 249 -29.81 3.86 22.70
N THR A 250 -29.22 4.72 21.87
CA THR A 250 -29.50 4.74 20.42
C THR A 250 -28.89 3.55 19.68
N GLY A 251 -27.73 3.06 20.12
CA GLY A 251 -27.07 1.90 19.50
C GLY A 251 -27.84 0.60 19.72
N ILE A 252 -28.34 0.38 20.95
CA ILE A 252 -29.08 -0.83 21.32
C ILE A 252 -30.40 -0.92 20.54
N LEU A 253 -31.09 0.22 20.37
CA LEU A 253 -32.30 0.30 19.55
C LEU A 253 -32.04 -0.05 18.07
N PHE A 254 -30.93 0.41 17.50
CA PHE A 254 -30.57 0.10 16.12
C PHE A 254 -30.32 -1.39 15.90
N PHE A 255 -29.61 -2.04 16.82
CA PHE A 255 -29.40 -3.50 16.77
C PHE A 255 -30.69 -4.29 16.97
N ALA A 256 -31.56 -3.85 17.89
CA ALA A 256 -32.87 -4.48 18.10
C ALA A 256 -33.74 -4.42 16.84
N ILE A 257 -33.78 -3.27 16.16
CA ILE A 257 -34.52 -3.10 14.89
C ILE A 257 -33.99 -4.05 13.81
N ILE A 258 -32.67 -4.17 13.65
CA ILE A 258 -32.07 -5.10 12.67
C ILE A 258 -32.44 -6.55 12.98
N ILE A 259 -32.39 -6.95 14.25
CA ILE A 259 -32.75 -8.31 14.68
C ILE A 259 -34.23 -8.60 14.39
N ILE A 260 -35.13 -7.67 14.71
CA ILE A 260 -36.56 -7.79 14.42
C ILE A 260 -36.80 -7.92 12.91
N ILE A 261 -36.17 -7.08 12.09
CA ILE A 261 -36.26 -7.18 10.62
C ILE A 261 -35.77 -8.55 10.15
N PHE A 262 -34.66 -9.05 10.69
CA PHE A 262 -34.10 -10.35 10.31
C PHE A 262 -35.02 -11.53 10.70
N ILE A 263 -35.65 -11.47 11.87
CA ILE A 263 -36.64 -12.45 12.34
C ILE A 263 -37.87 -12.39 11.44
N VAL A 264 -38.49 -11.22 11.27
CA VAL A 264 -39.68 -11.05 10.41
C VAL A 264 -39.37 -11.58 9.01
N TYR A 265 -38.26 -11.17 8.41
CA TYR A 265 -37.83 -11.63 7.10
C TYR A 265 -37.63 -13.15 6.99
N LYS A 266 -37.17 -13.81 8.07
CA LYS A 266 -36.99 -15.27 8.12
C LYS A 266 -38.32 -16.02 8.24
N TYR A 267 -39.32 -15.44 8.91
CA TYR A 267 -40.60 -16.10 9.22
C TYR A 267 -41.79 -15.61 8.38
N THR A 268 -41.64 -14.56 7.57
CA THR A 268 -42.68 -14.15 6.60
C THR A 268 -42.52 -14.90 5.27
N ALA A 269 -43.61 -15.08 4.52
CA ALA A 269 -43.65 -15.76 3.21
C ALA A 269 -42.66 -15.19 2.16
N TYR A 270 -42.11 -13.98 2.39
CA TYR A 270 -41.06 -13.36 1.57
C TYR A 270 -39.73 -14.13 1.57
N GLY A 271 -39.45 -14.99 2.56
CA GLY A 271 -38.25 -15.84 2.58
C GLY A 271 -38.14 -16.77 1.36
N SER A 272 -39.28 -17.13 0.76
CA SER A 272 -39.35 -17.91 -0.49
C SER A 272 -38.77 -17.16 -1.68
N TYR A 273 -38.89 -15.82 -1.72
CA TYR A 273 -38.44 -14.97 -2.84
C TYR A 273 -36.93 -14.75 -2.85
N ILE A 274 -36.27 -14.83 -1.70
CA ILE A 274 -34.81 -14.62 -1.58
C ILE A 274 -34.00 -15.92 -1.69
N ARG A 275 -34.61 -17.07 -1.41
CA ARG A 275 -33.96 -18.38 -1.54
C ARG A 275 -33.32 -18.60 -2.93
N PRO A 276 -33.96 -18.23 -4.07
CA PRO A 276 -33.35 -18.29 -5.39
C PRO A 276 -32.16 -17.35 -5.57
N ARG A 277 -32.25 -16.10 -5.07
CA ARG A 277 -31.15 -15.11 -5.17
C ARG A 277 -29.92 -15.54 -4.36
N ARG A 278 -30.12 -16.08 -3.15
CA ARG A 278 -29.03 -16.61 -2.31
C ARG A 278 -28.34 -17.80 -2.97
N ARG A 279 -29.09 -18.70 -3.63
CA ARG A 279 -28.53 -19.79 -4.44
C ARG A 279 -27.71 -19.27 -5.62
N LYS A 280 -28.19 -18.25 -6.35
CA LYS A 280 -27.44 -17.61 -7.45
C LYS A 280 -26.12 -17.01 -6.96
N LEU A 281 -26.13 -16.23 -5.87
CA LEU A 281 -24.93 -15.66 -5.26
C LEU A 281 -23.94 -16.73 -4.80
N LYS A 282 -24.41 -17.79 -4.12
CA LYS A 282 -23.57 -18.93 -3.71
C LYS A 282 -22.92 -19.61 -4.91
N ASN A 283 -23.65 -19.78 -6.01
CA ASN A 283 -23.13 -20.37 -7.23
C ASN A 283 -22.10 -19.47 -7.93
N ILE A 284 -22.33 -18.14 -7.97
CA ILE A 284 -21.35 -17.18 -8.50
C ILE A 284 -20.07 -17.22 -7.67
N TRP A 285 -20.19 -17.25 -6.33
CA TRP A 285 -19.04 -17.32 -5.45
C TRP A 285 -18.27 -18.63 -5.58
N LYS A 286 -18.99 -19.77 -5.68
CA LYS A 286 -18.37 -21.08 -5.95
C LYS A 286 -17.66 -21.13 -7.30
N ARG A 287 -18.21 -20.49 -8.34
CA ARG A 287 -17.55 -20.34 -9.66
C ARG A 287 -16.30 -19.48 -9.58
N LYS A 288 -16.33 -18.36 -8.84
CA LYS A 288 -15.16 -17.50 -8.62
C LYS A 288 -14.06 -18.22 -7.85
N ASN A 289 -14.40 -18.94 -6.77
CA ASN A 289 -13.43 -19.72 -6.00
C ASN A 289 -12.83 -20.85 -6.86
N LYS A 290 -13.63 -21.57 -7.66
CA LYS A 290 -13.10 -22.60 -8.57
C LYS A 290 -12.12 -22.03 -9.59
N LYS A 291 -12.41 -20.85 -10.17
CA LYS A 291 -11.47 -20.15 -11.07
C LYS A 291 -10.19 -19.74 -10.35
N TYR A 292 -10.31 -19.22 -9.13
CA TYR A 292 -9.17 -18.82 -8.30
C TYR A 292 -8.24 -20.01 -8.00
N TYR A 293 -8.77 -21.15 -7.56
CA TYR A 293 -7.99 -22.37 -7.34
C TYR A 293 -7.37 -22.93 -8.63
N GLY A 294 -8.08 -22.86 -9.76
CA GLY A 294 -7.52 -23.26 -11.06
C GLY A 294 -6.34 -22.39 -11.48
N LEU A 295 -6.42 -21.08 -11.26
CA LEU A 295 -5.33 -20.15 -11.53
C LEU A 295 -4.12 -20.47 -10.64
N MET A 296 -4.35 -20.70 -9.34
CA MET A 296 -3.30 -21.03 -8.38
C MET A 296 -2.56 -22.34 -8.75
N ASN A 297 -3.30 -23.35 -9.22
CA ASN A 297 -2.72 -24.63 -9.62
C ASN A 297 -1.86 -24.51 -10.91
N LEU A 298 -2.29 -23.68 -11.87
CA LEU A 298 -1.49 -23.37 -13.06
C LEU A 298 -0.18 -22.64 -12.71
N PHE A 299 -0.22 -21.76 -11.72
CA PHE A 299 0.97 -21.09 -11.19
C PHE A 299 1.93 -22.08 -10.52
N GLU A 300 1.41 -23.02 -9.74
CA GLU A 300 2.25 -24.03 -9.08
C GLU A 300 2.89 -25.00 -10.09
N GLN A 301 2.13 -25.41 -11.11
CA GLN A 301 2.62 -26.30 -12.17
C GLN A 301 3.69 -25.62 -13.04
N SER A 302 3.52 -24.33 -13.38
CA SER A 302 4.52 -23.60 -14.15
C SER A 302 5.83 -23.44 -13.38
N GLN A 303 5.77 -23.20 -12.07
CA GLN A 303 6.98 -23.16 -11.23
C GLN A 303 7.69 -24.51 -11.13
N LYS A 304 6.94 -25.61 -10.98
CA LYS A 304 7.53 -26.97 -10.97
C LYS A 304 8.25 -27.28 -12.30
N ASN A 305 7.66 -26.93 -13.43
CA ASN A 305 8.28 -27.13 -14.74
C ASN A 305 9.56 -26.30 -14.92
N ILE A 306 9.59 -25.05 -14.44
CA ILE A 306 10.78 -24.20 -14.49
C ILE A 306 11.92 -24.81 -13.65
N ILE A 307 11.62 -25.30 -12.45
CA ILE A 307 12.61 -25.91 -11.55
C ILE A 307 13.16 -27.21 -12.15
N GLN A 308 12.29 -28.09 -12.67
CA GLN A 308 12.73 -29.33 -13.32
C GLN A 308 13.57 -29.10 -14.57
N ASN A 309 13.18 -28.16 -15.44
CA ASN A 309 13.98 -27.83 -16.63
C ASN A 309 15.36 -27.24 -16.26
N LYS A 310 15.45 -26.46 -15.18
CA LYS A 310 16.73 -25.96 -14.69
C LYS A 310 17.66 -27.08 -14.21
N HIS A 311 17.11 -28.13 -13.62
CA HIS A 311 17.89 -29.31 -13.22
C HIS A 311 18.33 -30.16 -14.42
N ASN A 312 17.50 -30.31 -15.45
CA ASN A 312 17.87 -31.06 -16.66
C ASN A 312 18.98 -30.36 -17.48
N ILE A 313 19.04 -29.03 -17.49
CA ILE A 313 20.11 -28.29 -18.18
C ILE A 313 21.47 -28.46 -17.46
N LEU A 314 21.45 -28.68 -16.14
CA LEU A 314 22.67 -28.78 -15.32
C LEU A 314 23.34 -30.16 -15.41
N TYR A 315 22.58 -31.21 -15.76
CA TYR A 315 23.12 -32.56 -15.95
C TYR A 315 23.71 -32.78 -17.36
N ASN A 316 23.30 -31.98 -18.35
CA ASN A 316 23.77 -32.13 -19.74
C ASN A 316 24.98 -31.22 -20.07
N SER A 317 25.58 -30.55 -19.08
CA SER A 317 26.78 -29.70 -19.26
C SER A 317 28.06 -30.33 -18.71
N VAL A 318 28.06 -31.64 -18.49
CA VAL A 318 29.25 -32.42 -18.11
C VAL A 318 29.49 -33.45 -19.21
N GLU A 319 30.03 -32.98 -20.34
CA GLU A 319 30.77 -33.80 -21.31
C GLU A 319 31.82 -32.92 -22.01
#